data_AF-A0A968A7E8-F1
#
_entry.id   AF-A0A968A7E8-F1
#
_cell.length_a   1.000
_cell.length_b   1.000
_cell.length_c   1.000
_cell.angle_alpha   90.00
_cell.angle_beta   90.00
_cell.angle_gamma   90.00
#
_symmetry.space_group_name_H-M   'P 1'
#
loop_
_entity.id
_entity.type
_entity.pdbx_description
1 polymer ?
#
loop_
_entity_poly.entity_id
_entity_poly.type
_entity_poly.pdbx_seq_one_letter_code
_entity_poly.pdbx_strand_id
1 'polypeptide(L)'
;MLQIFDDKNDFKLFSQFYGVTTKGNFDHDMVLQRQMTFADLAEETGLPQDELESKFDDFHQQLFEVRQSRVRPGTDDKVITFWNGLML
;
A
#
# COMPACT_ATOMS: atom_id res chain seq x y z
N MET A 1 6.09 5.80 12.76
CA MET A 1 5.81 5.08 11.50
C MET A 1 7.01 4.23 11.03
N LEU A 2 8.04 4.00 11.87
CA LEU A 2 9.36 3.45 11.48
C LEU A 2 9.66 2.06 12.05
N GLN A 3 8.66 1.28 12.47
CA GLN A 3 8.88 -0.03 13.14
C GLN A 3 8.47 -1.24 12.30
N ILE A 4 8.11 -1.06 11.02
CA ILE A 4 7.68 -2.18 10.16
C ILE A 4 8.87 -2.77 9.39
N PHE A 5 9.81 -1.93 8.94
CA PHE A 5 10.98 -2.38 8.17
C PHE A 5 12.20 -2.48 9.09
N ASP A 6 12.72 -3.70 9.26
CA ASP A 6 13.96 -3.95 10.04
C ASP A 6 15.22 -3.49 9.28
N ASP A 7 15.21 -3.51 7.94
CA ASP A 7 16.32 -3.07 7.09
C ASP A 7 16.08 -1.67 6.47
N LYS A 8 17.12 -0.82 6.51
CA LYS A 8 17.11 0.51 5.86
C LYS A 8 16.99 0.40 4.34
N ASN A 9 17.51 -0.67 3.73
CA ASN A 9 17.40 -0.87 2.29
C ASN A 9 15.95 -1.17 1.87
N ASP A 10 15.24 -1.99 2.63
CA ASP A 10 13.84 -2.32 2.36
C ASP A 10 12.94 -1.09 2.52
N PHE A 11 13.17 -0.26 3.55
CA PHE A 11 12.48 1.01 3.69
C PHE A 11 12.72 1.95 2.50
N LYS A 12 13.96 1.98 1.96
CA LYS A 12 14.29 2.81 0.80
C LYS A 12 13.60 2.34 -0.47
N LEU A 13 13.61 1.03 -0.73
CA LEU A 13 12.88 0.40 -1.84
C LEU A 13 11.37 0.71 -1.76
N PHE A 14 10.79 0.53 -0.57
CA PHE A 14 9.38 0.80 -0.34
C PHE A 14 9.04 2.29 -0.50
N SER A 15 9.89 3.17 0.04
CA SER A 15 9.74 4.62 -0.07
C SER A 15 9.77 5.08 -1.51
N GLN A 16 10.69 4.54 -2.31
CA GLN A 16 10.80 4.81 -3.74
C GLN A 16 9.52 4.36 -4.43
N PHE A 17 9.12 3.09 -4.26
CA PHE A 17 7.95 2.52 -4.92
C PHE A 17 6.63 3.24 -4.66
N TYR A 18 6.42 3.68 -3.42
CA TYR A 18 5.19 4.38 -3.00
C TYR A 18 5.31 5.92 -2.98
N GLY A 19 6.47 6.48 -3.34
CA GLY A 19 6.71 7.93 -3.27
C GLY A 19 6.49 8.49 -1.85
N VAL A 20 6.96 7.77 -0.83
CA VAL A 20 6.78 8.16 0.57
C VAL A 20 7.50 9.48 0.84
N THR A 21 6.75 10.56 1.03
CA THR A 21 7.27 11.88 1.41
C THR A 21 6.90 12.24 2.85
N THR A 22 7.76 13.01 3.52
CA THR A 22 7.55 13.49 4.90
C THR A 22 6.38 14.46 5.03
N LYS A 23 5.90 15.02 3.92
CA LYS A 23 4.82 16.02 3.92
C LYS A 23 3.42 15.40 4.03
N GLY A 24 3.30 14.08 3.82
CA GLY A 24 2.01 13.41 3.68
C GLY A 24 1.33 13.76 2.35
N ASN A 25 0.54 12.83 1.82
CA ASN A 25 -0.17 13.02 0.54
C ASN A 25 -1.65 13.40 0.74
N PHE A 26 -2.21 13.21 1.93
CA PHE A 26 -3.62 13.46 2.19
C PHE A 26 -3.83 14.01 3.60
N ASP A 27 -4.29 15.25 3.72
CA ASP A 27 -4.71 15.88 4.98
C ASP A 27 -3.76 15.63 6.18
N HIS A 28 -2.45 15.75 5.93
CA HIS A 28 -1.33 15.54 6.87
C HIS A 28 -1.08 14.07 7.24
N ASP A 29 -1.91 13.17 6.75
CA ASP A 29 -1.72 11.73 6.72
C ASP A 29 -1.08 11.27 5.40
N MET A 30 -0.60 10.03 5.42
CA MET A 30 0.01 9.37 4.26
C MET A 30 -0.91 8.29 3.73
N VAL A 31 -1.35 8.46 2.49
CA VAL A 31 -2.01 7.42 1.71
C VAL A 31 -0.98 6.86 0.73
N LEU A 32 -0.66 5.56 0.88
CA LEU A 32 0.26 4.86 -0.01
C LEU A 32 -0.37 4.77 -1.41
N GLN A 33 0.27 5.37 -2.39
CA GLN A 33 -0.13 5.31 -3.80
C GLN A 33 1.05 4.77 -4.60
N ARG A 34 0.81 3.75 -5.42
CA ARG A 34 1.84 3.18 -6.29
C ARG A 34 2.28 4.26 -7.29
N GLN A 35 3.55 4.68 -7.23
CA GLN A 35 4.11 5.69 -8.13
C GLN A 35 4.85 5.06 -9.32
N MET A 36 5.29 3.82 -9.18
CA MET A 36 6.05 3.10 -10.22
C MET A 36 5.62 1.64 -10.32
N THR A 37 5.91 1.03 -11.47
CA THR A 37 5.67 -0.40 -11.68
C THR A 37 6.84 -1.24 -11.15
N PHE A 38 6.65 -2.55 -11.02
CA PHE A 38 7.77 -3.43 -10.65
C PHE A 38 8.84 -3.49 -11.75
N ALA A 39 8.46 -3.30 -13.02
CA ALA A 39 9.39 -3.23 -14.13
C ALA A 39 10.32 -2.00 -14.00
N ASP A 40 9.76 -0.82 -13.71
CA ASP A 40 10.56 0.40 -13.51
C ASP A 40 11.51 0.25 -12.30
N LEU A 41 11.02 -0.34 -11.21
CA LEU A 41 11.83 -0.58 -10.02
C LEU A 41 12.94 -1.62 -10.28
N ALA A 42 12.66 -2.66 -11.07
CA ALA A 42 13.63 -3.67 -11.47
C ALA A 42 14.75 -3.06 -12.31
N GLU A 43 14.43 -2.15 -13.23
CA GLU A 43 15.43 -1.41 -14.02
C GLU A 43 16.32 -0.52 -13.14
N GLU A 44 15.76 0.18 -12.15
CA GLU A 44 16.53 1.06 -11.26
C GLU A 44 17.40 0.32 -10.24
N THR A 45 16.93 -0.83 -9.76
CA THR A 45 17.58 -1.57 -8.66
C THR A 45 18.43 -2.74 -9.16
N GLY A 46 18.24 -3.16 -10.41
CA GLY A 46 18.89 -4.33 -11.01
C GLY A 46 18.39 -5.66 -10.45
N LEU A 47 17.32 -5.66 -9.66
CA LEU A 47 16.70 -6.86 -9.10
C LEU A 47 15.66 -7.44 -10.06
N PRO A 48 15.52 -8.77 -10.14
CA PRO A 48 14.48 -9.39 -10.95
C PRO A 48 13.09 -9.06 -10.38
N GLN A 49 12.13 -8.90 -11.27
CA GLN A 49 10.74 -8.57 -10.92
C GLN A 49 10.15 -9.57 -9.93
N ASP A 50 10.39 -10.88 -10.10
CA ASP A 50 9.85 -11.93 -9.24
C ASP A 50 10.34 -11.79 -7.77
N GLU A 51 11.61 -11.42 -7.57
CA GLU A 51 12.15 -11.18 -6.22
C GLU A 51 11.55 -9.92 -5.59
N LEU A 52 11.33 -8.88 -6.40
CA LEU A 52 10.67 -7.66 -5.95
C LEU A 52 9.22 -7.96 -5.56
N GLU A 53 8.47 -8.71 -6.36
CA GLU A 53 7.10 -9.11 -6.05
C GLU A 53 7.03 -9.87 -4.72
N SER A 54 7.89 -10.88 -4.54
CA SER A 54 7.95 -11.63 -3.26
C SER A 54 8.26 -10.74 -2.06
N LYS A 55 9.17 -9.77 -2.20
CA LYS A 55 9.47 -8.82 -1.12
C LYS A 55 8.30 -7.89 -0.81
N PHE A 56 7.60 -7.41 -1.84
CA PHE A 56 6.45 -6.53 -1.65
C PHE A 56 5.26 -7.26 -1.05
N ASP A 57 5.08 -8.54 -1.33
CA ASP A 57 4.10 -9.39 -0.67
C ASP A 57 4.37 -9.49 0.84
N ASP A 58 5.63 -9.69 1.24
CA ASP A 58 6.03 -9.68 2.65
C ASP A 58 5.75 -8.32 3.31
N PHE A 59 6.08 -7.22 2.62
CA PHE A 59 5.79 -5.87 3.11
C PHE A 59 4.28 -5.63 3.27
N HIS A 60 3.45 -6.11 2.34
CA HIS A 60 2.00 -5.99 2.43
C HIS A 60 1.45 -6.81 3.59
N GLN A 61 1.97 -8.01 3.82
CA GLN A 61 1.57 -8.85 4.94
C GLN A 61 1.87 -8.17 6.28
N GLN A 62 3.07 -7.60 6.45
CA GLN A 62 3.42 -6.87 7.67
C GLN A 62 2.55 -5.62 7.88
N LEU A 63 2.30 -4.85 6.81
CA LEU A 63 1.39 -3.70 6.86
C LEU A 63 -0.05 -4.12 7.21
N PHE A 64 -0.49 -5.27 6.70
CA PHE A 64 -1.80 -5.81 6.95
C PHE A 64 -1.97 -6.22 8.42
N GLU A 65 -0.98 -6.89 9.02
CA GLU A 65 -0.98 -7.25 10.44
C GLU A 65 -1.06 -6.01 11.34
N VAL A 66 -0.25 -4.99 11.05
CA VAL A 66 -0.33 -3.70 11.76
C VAL A 66 -1.70 -3.05 11.55
N ARG A 67 -2.27 -3.12 10.36
CA ARG A 67 -3.62 -2.59 10.08
C ARG A 67 -4.70 -3.33 10.86
N GLN A 68 -4.58 -4.64 11.06
CA GLN A 68 -5.52 -5.44 11.84
C GLN A 68 -5.57 -5.06 13.31
N SER A 69 -4.46 -4.55 13.87
CA SER A 69 -4.42 -4.08 15.26
C SER A 69 -5.28 -2.82 15.49
N ARG A 70 -5.65 -2.09 14.44
CA ARG A 70 -6.47 -0.88 14.53
C ARG A 70 -7.94 -1.25 14.64
N VAL A 71 -8.68 -0.48 15.44
CA VAL A 71 -10.14 -0.57 15.48
C VAL A 71 -10.68 -0.35 14.06
N ARG A 72 -11.38 -1.34 13.52
CA ARG A 72 -11.98 -1.23 12.19
C ARG A 72 -12.99 -0.09 12.22
N PRO A 73 -12.97 0.83 11.24
CA PRO A 73 -14.03 1.82 11.12
C PRO A 73 -15.36 1.08 11.00
N GLY A 74 -16.41 1.62 11.62
CA GLY A 74 -17.75 1.03 11.53
C GLY A 74 -18.15 0.91 10.07
N THR A 75 -18.35 -0.32 9.60
CA THR A 75 -18.93 -0.57 8.28
C THR A 75 -20.41 -0.25 8.36
N ASP A 76 -20.87 0.67 7.53
CA ASP A 76 -22.29 0.91 7.33
C ASP A 76 -22.82 -0.28 6.52
N ASP A 77 -23.38 -1.30 7.19
CA ASP A 77 -24.02 -2.46 6.55
C ASP A 77 -25.37 -2.09 5.90
N LYS A 78 -25.50 -0.86 5.37
CA LYS A 78 -26.68 -0.46 4.60
C LYS A 78 -26.61 -1.12 3.24
N VAL A 79 -27.28 -2.25 3.12
CA VAL A 79 -27.69 -2.82 1.84
C VAL A 79 -28.70 -1.84 1.21
N ILE A 80 -28.23 -0.95 0.32
CA ILE A 80 -29.11 -0.11 -0.51
C ILE A 80 -29.66 -0.99 -1.64
N THR A 81 -30.64 -1.84 -1.32
CA THR A 81 -31.46 -2.47 -2.36
C THR A 81 -32.57 -1.49 -2.77
N PHE A 82 -32.48 -1.01 -4.02
CA PHE A 82 -33.49 -0.29 -4.80
C PHE A 82 -33.56 1.24 -4.54
N TRP A 83 -33.50 2.12 -5.54
CA TRP A 83 -34.34 2.23 -6.75
C TRP A 83 -33.55 2.78 -7.96
N ASN A 84 -33.15 1.92 -8.91
CA ASN A 84 -33.00 2.19 -10.36
C ASN A 84 -32.42 0.96 -11.08
N GLY A 85 -32.97 -0.23 -10.82
CA GLY A 85 -32.66 -1.46 -11.55
C GLY A 85 -33.60 -1.72 -12.74
N LEU A 86 -34.24 -0.69 -13.27
CA LEU A 86 -35.20 -0.78 -14.38
C LEU A 86 -34.93 0.37 -15.37
N MET A 87 -33.93 0.20 -16.23
CA MET A 87 -34.02 0.68 -17.61
C MET A 87 -33.79 -0.54 -18.50
N LEU A 88 -34.90 -1.08 -19.01
CA LEU A 88 -34.96 -1.77 -20.29
C LEU A 88 -34.89 -0.73 -21.41
#